data_AF-A0A2T2Z892-F1
#
_entry.id   AF-A0A2T2Z892-F1
#
_cell.length_a   1.000
_cell.length_b   1.000
_cell.length_c   1.000
_cell.angle_alpha   90.00
_cell.angle_beta   90.00
_cell.angle_gamma   90.00
#
_symmetry.space_group_name_H-M   'P 1'
#
loop_
_entity.id
_entity.type
_entity.pdbx_description
1 polymer ?
#
loop_
_entity_poly.entity_id
_entity_poly.type
_entity_poly.pdbx_seq_one_letter_code
_entity_poly.pdbx_strand_id
1 'polypeptide(L)' 'MKKNKLMRELQKLADARGLSLEFVRHGNRHDIYRLGNVQFPVGRHADIPERTAQAIIKEAGNQ' A
#
# COMPACT_ATOMS: atom_id res chain seq x y z
N MET A 1 -12.53 -0.11 -4.10
CA MET A 1 -11.80 -1.38 -3.79
C MET A 1 -11.59 -1.46 -2.30
N LYS A 2 -11.94 -2.58 -1.66
CA LYS A 2 -11.75 -2.74 -0.22
C LYS A 2 -10.27 -2.62 0.18
N LYS A 3 -9.98 -1.89 1.26
CA LYS A 3 -8.63 -1.76 1.85
C LYS A 3 -7.95 -3.12 2.03
N ASN A 4 -8.67 -4.10 2.57
CA ASN A 4 -8.13 -5.45 2.78
C ASN A 4 -7.69 -6.12 1.47
N LYS A 5 -8.40 -5.86 0.37
CA LYS A 5 -8.01 -6.37 -0.95
C LYS A 5 -6.71 -5.68 -1.41
N LEU A 6 -6.60 -4.35 -1.23
CA LEU A 6 -5.38 -3.60 -1.58
C LEU A 6 -4.17 -4.11 -0.77
N MET A 7 -4.33 -4.28 0.55
CA MET A 7 -3.24 -4.77 1.40
C MET A 7 -2.79 -6.17 1.00
N ARG A 8 -3.72 -7.05 0.62
CA ARG A 8 -3.41 -8.40 0.15
C ARG A 8 -2.66 -8.39 -1.18
N GLU A 9 -2.97 -7.48 -2.09
CA GLU A 9 -2.24 -7.31 -3.35
C GLU A 9 -0.84 -6.74 -3.12
N LEU A 10 -0.69 -5.75 -2.22
CA LEU A 10 0.61 -5.23 -1.82
C LEU A 10 1.47 -6.30 -1.15
N GLN A 11 0.88 -7.14 -0.29
CA GLN A 11 1.59 -8.25 0.34
C GLN A 11 2.09 -9.26 -0.70
N LYS A 12 1.27 -9.63 -1.69
CA LYS A 12 1.72 -10.50 -2.79
C LYS A 12 2.82 -9.87 -3.61
N LEU A 13 2.73 -8.56 -3.88
CA LEU A 13 3.76 -7.82 -4.61
C LEU A 13 5.07 -7.78 -3.83
N ALA A 14 4.99 -7.62 -2.51
CA ALA A 14 6.14 -7.69 -1.63
C ALA A 14 6.77 -9.09 -1.66
N ASP A 15 5.96 -10.14 -1.47
CA ASP A 15 6.40 -11.54 -1.47
C ASP A 15 7.05 -11.95 -2.80
N ALA A 16 6.42 -11.62 -3.93
CA ALA A 16 6.94 -11.87 -5.27
C ALA A 16 8.29 -11.18 -5.55
N ARG A 17 8.62 -10.14 -4.78
CA ARG A 17 9.86 -9.36 -4.90
C ARG A 17 10.84 -9.63 -3.75
N GLY A 18 10.50 -10.49 -2.78
CA GLY A 18 11.30 -10.71 -1.58
C GLY A 18 11.38 -9.49 -0.66
N LEU A 19 10.38 -8.62 -0.70
CA LEU A 19 10.30 -7.39 0.09
C LEU A 19 9.30 -7.56 1.25
N SER A 20 9.42 -6.68 2.24
CA SER A 20 8.49 -6.62 3.37
C SER A 20 7.58 -5.39 3.27
N LEU A 21 6.29 -5.60 3.52
CA LEU A 21 5.31 -4.53 3.70
C LEU A 21 5.30 -4.10 5.16
N GLU A 22 5.83 -2.92 5.45
CA GLU A 22 5.97 -2.39 6.80
C GLU A 22 5.02 -1.23 7.04
N PHE A 23 4.39 -1.21 8.20
CA PHE A 23 3.66 -0.05 8.67
C PHE A 23 4.63 0.92 9.33
N VAL A 24 4.72 2.15 8.81
CA VAL A 24 5.69 3.14 9.30
C VAL A 24 5.10 4.00 10.39
N ARG A 25 3.95 4.64 10.11
CA ARG A 25 3.30 5.56 11.06
C ARG A 25 1.86 5.86 10.69
N HIS A 26 1.11 6.28 11.70
CA HIS A 26 -0.21 6.87 11.54
C HIS A 26 -0.06 8.35 11.18
N GLY A 27 -0.59 8.77 10.03
CA GLY A 27 -0.81 10.17 9.71
C GLY A 27 -2.19 10.64 10.21
N ASN A 28 -2.51 11.91 9.95
CA ASN A 28 -3.79 12.49 10.39
C ASN A 28 -4.99 11.87 9.65
N ARG A 29 -4.92 11.78 8.31
CA ARG A 29 -6.00 11.25 7.44
C ARG A 29 -5.67 9.92 6.75
N HIS A 30 -4.39 9.53 6.73
CA HIS A 30 -3.90 8.31 6.10
C HIS A 30 -2.86 7.63 6.98
N ASP A 31 -2.63 6.35 6.75
CA ASP A 31 -1.55 5.57 7.34
C ASP A 31 -0.40 5.47 6.33
N ILE A 32 0.85 5.58 6.78
CA ILE A 32 2.01 5.45 5.91
C ILE A 32 2.52 4.02 5.98
N TYR A 33 2.61 3.38 4.80
CA TYR A 33 3.23 2.08 4.63
C TYR A 33 4.50 2.22 3.82
N ARG A 34 5.40 1.26 4.00
CA ARG A 34 6.65 1.11 3.27
C ARG A 34 6.69 -0.28 2.65
N LEU A 35 7.13 -0.36 1.41
CA LEU A 35 7.46 -1.61 0.75
C LEU A 35 8.88 -1.48 0.22
N GLY A 36 9.83 -2.17 0.87
CA GLY A 36 11.25 -1.99 0.59
C GLY A 36 11.71 -0.54 0.79
N ASN A 37 12.17 0.12 -0.27
CA ASN A 37 12.60 1.52 -0.22
C ASN A 37 11.50 2.54 -0.57
N VAL A 38 10.31 2.09 -0.98
CA VAL A 38 9.21 2.98 -1.37
C VAL A 38 8.25 3.18 -0.21
N GLN A 39 7.86 4.44 0.05
CA GLN A 39 6.83 4.78 1.03
C GLN A 39 5.61 5.37 0.34
N PHE A 40 4.42 4.94 0.75
CA PHE A 40 3.15 5.40 0.18
C PHE A 40 2.07 5.56 1.26
N PRO A 41 1.17 6.55 1.10
CA PRO A 41 0.04 6.75 2.00
C PRO A 41 -1.15 5.85 1.62
N VAL A 42 -1.72 5.18 2.61
CA VAL A 42 -2.95 4.38 2.48
C VAL A 42 -4.06 5.04 3.31
N GLY A 43 -5.17 5.38 2.66
CA GLY A 43 -6.33 5.93 3.35
C GLY A 43 -6.89 4.95 4.41
N ARG A 44 -7.44 5.48 5.51
CA ARG A 44 -8.07 4.65 6.57
C ARG A 44 -9.43 4.08 6.18
N HIS A 45 -9.97 4.52 5.06
CA HIS A 45 -11.31 4.18 4.63
C HIS A 45 -11.38 2.71 4.21
N ALA A 46 -12.45 2.04 4.59
CA ALA A 46 -12.68 0.63 4.25
C ALA A 46 -12.77 0.40 2.74
N ASP A 47 -13.30 1.38 2.00
CA ASP A 47 -13.23 1.41 0.54
C ASP A 47 -12.30 2.54 0.07
N ILE A 48 -11.37 2.17 -0.79
CA ILE A 48 -10.42 3.06 -1.44
C ILE A 48 -10.82 3.16 -2.91
N PRO A 49 -10.93 4.38 -3.47
CA PRO A 49 -11.21 4.56 -4.90
C PRO A 49 -10.25 3.73 -5.74
N GLU A 50 -10.76 3.03 -6.76
CA GLU A 50 -9.96 2.09 -7.55
C GLU A 50 -8.73 2.76 -8.19
N ARG A 51 -8.89 4.00 -8.68
CA ARG A 51 -7.77 4.81 -9.19
C ARG A 51 -6.66 5.00 -8.15
N THR A 52 -7.03 5.28 -6.91
CA THR A 52 -6.06 5.47 -5.81
C THR A 52 -5.37 4.15 -5.47
N ALA A 53 -6.12 3.05 -5.41
CA ALA A 53 -5.55 1.73 -5.16
C ALA A 53 -4.54 1.32 -6.24
N GLN A 54 -4.88 1.53 -7.52
CA GLN A 54 -3.99 1.27 -8.65
C GLN A 54 -2.73 2.15 -8.63
N ALA A 55 -2.88 3.44 -8.29
CA ALA A 55 -1.75 4.35 -8.16
C ALA A 55 -0.77 3.87 -7.07
N ILE A 56 -1.29 3.45 -5.91
CA ILE A 56 -0.48 2.92 -4.80
C ILE A 56 0.26 1.65 -5.22
N ILE A 57 -0.40 0.71 -5.89
CA ILE A 57 0.23 -0.53 -6.38
C ILE A 57 1.35 -0.21 -7.38
N LYS A 58 1.09 0.76 -8.28
CA LYS A 58 2.09 1.19 -9.27
C LYS A 58 3.30 1.85 -8.60
N GLU A 59 3.06 2.73 -7.63
CA GLU A 59 4.12 3.41 -6.87
C GLU A 59 4.96 2.40 -6.08
N ALA A 60 4.31 1.48 -5.35
CA ALA A 60 4.98 0.37 -4.66
C ALA A 60 5.75 -0.56 -5.62
N GLY A 61 5.30 -0.65 -6.87
CA GLY A 61 5.95 -1.42 -7.93
C GLY A 61 7.17 -0.73 -8.57
N ASN A 62 7.41 0.55 -8.30
CA ASN A 62 8.40 1.36 -8.99
C ASN A 62 9.77 1.40 -8.28
N GLN A 63 10.12 0.29 -7.63
CA GLN A 63 11.36 0.09 -6.89
C GLN A 63 12.48 -0.46 -7.78
#